data_AF-A0A074ZL51-F1
#
_entry.id   AF-A0A074ZL51-F1
#
_cell.length_a   1.000
_cell.length_b   1.000
_cell.length_c   1.000
_cell.angle_alpha   90.00
_cell.angle_beta   90.00
_cell.angle_gamma   90.00
#
_symmetry.space_group_name_H-M   'P 1'
#
loop_
_entity.id
_entity.type
_entity.pdbx_description
1 polymer ?
#
loop_
_entity_poly.entity_id
_entity_poly.type
_entity_poly.pdbx_seq_one_letter_code
_entity_poly.pdbx_strand_id
1 'polypeptide(L)'
;MDADAARFANFKLPELVGEIYSLCKDQHGCRYLQKKLEEGDGENIRLIFEETNPHMIELMTDPFGNYLCQKLLEFANDDQRTVLIRAAAPSMVKIALNQHGTRALQKMIEFITTPEQIEIITEALKYEVVPLIQDLNGNHVIQKCLNHLSPEDAQFIFDAVGTSCVIVGTHRHGCCVLQRCIDHATGHQKGQLIQYITLNAYTLVQDPFGNYVVQYILDLGEPAFSQPLAKSFLGHVAGLSRQKFSSNVIEKSIRTGDEITRRALIDEIMNPVELERLLRDSYANYVVQTAMDYADPEVKARLIDNIRPILPSIRHTPYGRRISGKIQDYDNHLNGLPGSMSPPGVMSPGQLSSTPFRTSRSNTVTSYTSNSPVSHQVGNYGTTSLGSPNAHHRQQGSLNTMLAQPGGQQQMNGYAHGYQQYGHGSRGSRASNMGHY
;
A
#
# COMPACT_ATOMS: atom_id res chain seq x y z
N MET A 1 37.08 24.60 -13.10
CA MET A 1 37.22 24.41 -11.64
C MET A 1 36.58 25.62 -11.00
N ASP A 2 35.59 25.39 -10.14
CA ASP A 2 34.72 26.43 -9.59
C ASP A 2 35.54 27.34 -8.66
N ALA A 3 35.56 28.66 -8.90
CA ALA A 3 36.40 29.59 -8.16
C ALA A 3 36.06 29.60 -6.65
N ASP A 4 34.81 29.30 -6.30
CA ASP A 4 34.34 29.24 -4.91
C ASP A 4 34.72 27.92 -4.20
N ALA A 5 34.93 26.82 -4.92
CA ALA A 5 35.50 25.60 -4.34
C ALA A 5 36.99 25.79 -3.98
N ALA A 6 37.70 26.64 -4.74
CA ALA A 6 39.08 27.02 -4.45
C ALA A 6 39.21 27.95 -3.24
N ARG A 7 38.15 28.70 -2.86
CA ARG A 7 38.15 29.62 -1.71
C ARG A 7 38.55 28.94 -0.41
N PHE A 8 38.09 27.70 -0.18
CA PHE A 8 38.31 26.98 1.08
C PHE A 8 39.43 25.94 1.01
N ALA A 9 40.07 25.75 -0.16
CA ALA A 9 41.07 24.71 -0.36
C ALA A 9 42.33 24.89 0.51
N ASN A 10 42.61 26.14 0.94
CA ASN A 10 43.82 26.48 1.70
C ASN A 10 43.58 26.83 3.18
N PHE A 11 42.32 26.93 3.62
CA PHE A 11 42.00 27.29 5.01
C PHE A 11 41.95 26.06 5.91
N LYS A 12 42.57 26.18 7.10
CA LYS A 12 42.37 25.22 8.18
C LYS A 12 41.11 25.61 8.96
N LEU A 13 40.34 24.64 9.42
CA LEU A 13 39.07 24.92 10.11
C LEU A 13 39.23 25.82 11.35
N PRO A 14 40.30 25.72 12.19
CA PRO A 14 40.49 26.64 13.30
C PRO A 14 40.60 28.13 12.91
N GLU A 15 40.95 28.43 11.66
CA GLU A 15 41.03 29.81 11.14
C GLU A 15 39.65 30.39 10.81
N LEU A 16 38.62 29.54 10.78
CA LEU A 16 37.24 29.90 10.43
C LEU A 16 36.32 29.95 11.66
N VAL A 17 36.89 29.85 12.87
CA VAL A 17 36.14 29.96 14.12
C VAL A 17 35.49 31.35 14.21
N GLY A 18 34.20 31.37 14.56
CA GLY A 18 33.33 32.54 14.52
C GLY A 18 32.61 32.74 13.19
N GLU A 19 33.01 32.03 12.13
CA GLU A 19 32.37 32.04 10.81
C GLU A 19 31.67 30.72 10.48
N ILE A 20 31.87 29.64 11.26
CA ILE A 20 31.39 28.28 10.94
C ILE A 20 29.88 28.29 10.73
N TYR A 21 29.12 28.93 11.61
CA TYR A 21 27.66 29.03 11.46
C TYR A 21 27.25 29.65 10.11
N SER A 22 27.93 30.71 9.67
CA SER A 22 27.64 31.35 8.38
C SER A 22 27.95 30.42 7.20
N LEU A 23 29.03 29.65 7.30
CA LEU A 23 29.43 28.65 6.30
C LEU A 23 28.43 27.50 6.20
N CYS A 24 27.71 27.16 7.27
CA CYS A 24 26.69 26.10 7.24
C CYS A 24 25.56 26.38 6.24
N LYS A 25 25.27 27.66 6.02
CA LYS A 25 24.21 28.15 5.12
C LYS A 25 24.71 28.50 3.72
N ASP A 26 26.01 28.42 3.49
CA ASP A 26 26.63 28.56 2.19
C ASP A 26 26.79 27.20 1.51
N GLN A 27 26.52 27.10 0.22
CA GLN A 27 26.59 25.83 -0.51
C GLN A 27 28.01 25.21 -0.49
N HIS A 28 29.05 26.03 -0.64
CA HIS A 28 30.43 25.57 -0.68
C HIS A 28 31.01 25.43 0.72
N GLY A 29 30.70 26.36 1.62
CA GLY A 29 31.03 26.30 3.04
C GLY A 29 30.48 25.03 3.70
N CYS A 30 29.20 24.71 3.48
CA CYS A 30 28.57 23.52 4.03
C CYS A 30 29.24 22.23 3.52
N ARG A 31 29.60 22.17 2.24
CA ARG A 31 30.35 21.03 1.66
C ARG A 31 31.76 20.92 2.25
N TYR A 32 32.45 22.03 2.45
CA TYR A 32 33.75 22.05 3.11
C TYR A 32 33.66 21.51 4.54
N LEU A 33 32.69 21.97 5.32
CA LEU A 33 32.48 21.53 6.70
C LEU A 33 32.11 20.04 6.78
N GLN A 34 31.26 19.55 5.87
CA GLN A 34 30.97 18.11 5.77
C GLN A 34 32.23 17.28 5.54
N LYS A 35 33.11 17.71 4.63
CA LYS A 35 34.40 17.05 4.40
C LYS A 35 35.29 17.07 5.65
N LYS A 36 35.27 18.16 6.43
CA LYS A 36 36.03 18.25 7.69
C LYS A 36 35.52 17.30 8.78
N LEU A 37 34.21 17.01 8.81
CA LEU A 37 33.68 15.96 9.68
C LEU A 37 34.13 14.56 9.23
N GLU A 38 34.13 14.31 7.92
CA GLU A 38 34.53 13.02 7.33
C GLU A 38 36.02 12.70 7.50
N GLU A 39 36.87 13.72 7.66
CA GLU A 39 38.29 13.55 7.99
C GLU A 39 38.50 12.93 9.40
N GLY A 40 37.49 12.95 10.27
CA GLY A 40 37.53 12.31 11.59
C GLY A 40 38.43 12.99 12.62
N ASP A 41 38.84 14.24 12.36
CA ASP A 41 39.66 15.01 13.28
C ASP A 41 38.81 15.52 14.47
N GLY A 42 39.17 15.08 15.68
CA GLY A 42 38.38 15.35 16.88
C GLY A 42 38.28 16.84 17.24
N GLU A 43 39.31 17.63 16.94
CA GLU A 43 39.29 19.08 17.16
C GLU A 43 38.35 19.75 16.17
N ASN A 44 38.38 19.37 14.90
CA ASN A 44 37.48 19.89 13.89
C ASN A 44 36.01 19.57 14.19
N ILE A 45 35.72 18.33 14.62
CA ILE A 45 34.37 17.93 15.03
C ILE A 45 33.91 18.77 16.22
N ARG A 46 34.79 19.00 17.21
CA ARG A 46 34.49 19.83 18.38
C ARG A 46 34.17 21.27 18.00
N LEU A 47 34.98 21.90 17.15
CA LEU A 47 34.75 23.28 16.68
C LEU A 47 33.42 23.41 15.92
N ILE A 48 33.12 22.46 15.02
CA ILE A 48 31.85 22.45 14.28
C ILE A 48 30.68 22.26 15.26
N PHE A 49 30.79 21.32 16.19
CA PHE A 49 29.76 21.09 17.21
C PHE A 49 29.47 22.35 18.04
N GLU A 50 30.51 23.01 18.56
CA GLU A 50 30.39 24.18 19.44
C GLU A 50 29.65 25.34 18.76
N GLU A 51 29.91 25.61 17.47
CA GLU A 51 29.25 26.70 16.74
C GLU A 51 27.90 26.31 16.12
N THR A 52 27.63 25.02 15.88
CA THR A 52 26.36 24.59 15.27
C THR A 52 25.28 24.27 16.30
N ASN A 53 25.65 23.78 17.48
CA ASN A 53 24.71 23.33 18.51
C ASN A 53 23.67 24.41 18.90
N PRO A 54 24.03 25.69 19.13
CA PRO A 54 23.06 26.74 19.46
C PRO A 54 22.03 27.01 18.35
N HIS A 55 22.33 26.60 17.11
CA HIS A 55 21.55 26.87 15.91
C HIS A 55 20.92 25.61 15.31
N MET A 56 20.89 24.49 16.04
CA MET A 56 20.51 23.18 15.52
C MET A 56 19.15 23.18 14.80
N ILE A 57 18.11 23.78 15.41
CA ILE A 57 16.77 23.85 14.83
C ILE A 57 16.77 24.58 13.48
N GLU A 58 17.45 25.72 13.42
CA GLU A 58 17.52 26.53 12.22
C GLU A 58 18.25 25.79 11.10
N LEU A 59 19.43 25.23 11.40
CA LEU A 59 20.26 24.51 10.46
C LEU A 59 19.58 23.25 9.92
N MET A 60 18.87 22.49 10.77
CA MET A 60 18.12 21.30 10.32
C MET A 60 17.07 21.64 9.26
N THR A 61 16.49 22.84 9.30
CA THR A 61 15.45 23.28 8.35
C THR A 61 16.00 24.10 7.17
N ASP A 62 17.30 24.38 7.15
CA ASP A 62 17.96 25.14 6.10
C ASP A 62 18.26 24.26 4.86
N PRO A 63 18.12 24.78 3.62
CA PRO A 63 18.38 24.02 2.39
C PRO A 63 19.79 23.42 2.28
N PHE A 64 20.80 24.04 2.90
CA PHE A 64 22.18 23.57 2.94
C PHE A 64 22.55 23.03 4.31
N GLY A 65 22.23 23.76 5.38
CA GLY A 65 22.57 23.42 6.75
C GLY A 65 22.11 22.03 7.19
N ASN A 66 20.98 21.54 6.65
CA ASN A 66 20.45 20.23 6.99
C ASN A 66 21.45 19.10 6.66
N TYR A 67 22.25 19.24 5.59
CA TYR A 67 23.26 18.25 5.22
C TYR A 67 24.42 18.24 6.20
N LEU A 68 24.81 19.41 6.73
CA LEU A 68 25.81 19.47 7.78
C LEU A 68 25.29 18.84 9.07
N CYS A 69 24.06 19.14 9.50
CA CYS A 69 23.46 18.50 10.68
C CYS A 69 23.45 16.97 10.53
N GLN A 70 23.07 16.46 9.36
CA GLN A 70 23.09 15.02 9.06
C GLN A 70 24.49 14.41 9.24
N LYS A 71 25.53 15.08 8.74
CA LYS A 71 26.91 14.62 8.88
C LYS A 71 27.42 14.76 10.31
N LEU A 72 27.09 15.85 11.00
CA LEU A 72 27.49 16.05 12.39
C LEU A 72 26.91 14.94 13.28
N LEU A 73 25.65 14.55 13.09
CA LEU A 73 25.01 13.47 13.86
C LEU A 73 25.69 12.10 13.67
N GLU A 74 26.26 11.86 12.49
CA GLU A 74 26.99 10.64 12.13
C GLU A 74 28.38 10.55 12.81
N PHE A 75 29.07 11.69 12.96
CA PHE A 75 30.42 11.76 13.53
C PHE A 75 30.47 12.21 14.99
N ALA A 76 29.37 12.75 15.53
CA ALA A 76 29.24 13.09 16.94
C ALA A 76 29.29 11.83 17.81
N ASN A 77 29.97 11.93 18.96
CA ASN A 77 29.87 10.92 20.00
C ASN A 77 28.50 10.97 20.70
N ASP A 78 28.21 10.01 21.58
CA ASP A 78 26.90 9.91 22.21
C ASP A 78 26.55 11.12 23.10
N ASP A 79 27.52 11.71 23.80
CA ASP A 79 27.30 12.91 24.63
C ASP A 79 26.93 14.12 23.76
N GLN A 80 27.69 14.36 22.69
CA GLN A 80 27.41 15.40 21.71
C GLN A 80 26.04 15.18 21.06
N ARG A 81 25.73 13.93 20.65
CA ARG A 81 24.45 13.60 20.03
C ARG A 81 23.29 13.85 20.98
N THR A 82 23.42 13.48 22.25
CA THR A 82 22.42 13.79 23.29
C THR A 82 22.18 15.30 23.41
N VAL A 83 23.24 16.12 23.41
CA VAL A 83 23.10 17.59 23.44
C VAL A 83 22.38 18.12 22.19
N LEU A 84 22.71 17.63 20.99
CA LEU A 84 22.04 18.04 19.75
C LEU A 84 20.56 17.65 19.73
N ILE A 85 20.21 16.46 20.24
CA ILE A 85 18.82 16.00 20.34
C ILE A 85 18.05 16.90 21.33
N ARG A 86 18.64 17.22 22.50
CA ARG A 86 18.03 18.14 23.47
C ARG A 86 17.82 19.54 22.88
N ALA A 87 18.75 20.03 22.07
CA ALA A 87 18.62 21.32 21.38
C ALA A 87 17.48 21.31 20.34
N ALA A 88 17.25 20.18 19.65
CA ALA A 88 16.20 20.04 18.64
C ALA A 88 14.81 19.73 19.24
N ALA A 89 14.75 19.09 20.41
CA ALA A 89 13.52 18.58 21.03
C ALA A 89 12.35 19.59 21.08
N PRO A 90 12.54 20.87 21.48
CA PRO A 90 11.44 21.84 21.56
C PRO A 90 10.76 22.16 20.21
N SER A 91 11.40 21.82 19.09
CA SER A 91 10.88 22.06 17.73
C SER A 91 10.87 20.80 16.87
N MET A 92 10.99 19.61 17.47
CA MET A 92 11.16 18.36 16.73
C MET A 92 10.00 18.08 15.76
N VAL A 93 8.77 18.39 16.16
CA VAL A 93 7.58 18.29 15.30
C VAL A 93 7.66 19.26 14.13
N LYS A 94 8.03 20.53 14.37
CA LYS A 94 8.21 21.54 13.30
C LYS A 94 9.30 21.10 12.31
N ILE A 95 10.38 20.50 12.81
CA ILE A 95 11.47 19.96 11.98
C ILE A 95 10.95 18.79 11.14
N ALA A 96 10.18 17.86 11.72
CA ALA A 96 9.61 16.71 11.02
C ALA A 96 8.69 17.10 9.85
N LEU A 97 7.93 18.18 10.01
CA LEU A 97 7.00 18.71 8.99
C LEU A 97 7.72 19.51 7.88
N ASN A 98 9.00 19.86 8.05
CA ASN A 98 9.78 20.62 7.09
C ASN A 98 10.45 19.70 6.03
N GLN A 99 10.51 20.15 4.77
CA GLN A 99 11.05 19.36 3.65
C GLN A 99 12.55 18.99 3.79
N HIS A 100 13.34 19.84 4.45
CA HIS A 100 14.75 19.59 4.75
C HIS A 100 14.90 18.97 6.14
N GLY A 101 14.15 19.51 7.10
CA GLY A 101 14.13 19.05 8.49
C GLY A 101 13.82 17.56 8.64
N THR A 102 12.88 17.02 7.86
CA THR A 102 12.56 15.59 7.87
C THR A 102 13.77 14.72 7.55
N ARG A 103 14.66 15.16 6.66
CA ARG A 103 15.87 14.40 6.30
C ARG A 103 16.89 14.42 7.43
N ALA A 104 17.11 15.59 8.03
CA ALA A 104 17.99 15.72 9.19
C ALA A 104 17.47 14.95 10.41
N LEU A 105 16.17 14.98 10.68
CA LEU A 105 15.56 14.27 11.80
C LEU A 105 15.56 12.74 11.58
N GLN A 106 15.34 12.28 10.35
CA GLN A 106 15.50 10.86 10.04
C GLN A 106 16.93 10.39 10.31
N LYS A 107 17.94 11.17 9.91
CA LYS A 107 19.35 10.86 10.20
C LYS A 107 19.65 10.92 11.70
N MET A 108 19.03 11.85 12.45
CA MET A 108 19.14 11.89 13.91
C MET A 108 18.64 10.58 14.53
N ILE A 109 17.47 10.09 14.10
CA ILE A 109 16.90 8.82 14.57
C ILE A 109 17.81 7.64 14.20
N GLU A 110 18.40 7.59 13.01
CA GLU A 110 19.31 6.50 12.59
C GLU A 110 20.54 6.33 13.48
N PHE A 111 20.95 7.38 14.18
CA PHE A 111 22.16 7.37 15.00
C PHE A 111 21.86 7.40 16.50
N ILE A 112 20.62 7.36 16.97
CA ILE A 112 20.40 7.23 18.42
C ILE A 112 20.81 5.84 18.91
N THR A 113 21.49 5.81 20.05
CA THR A 113 22.08 4.59 20.63
C THR A 113 21.73 4.42 22.10
N THR A 114 21.40 5.49 22.82
CA THR A 114 21.19 5.45 24.27
C THR A 114 19.71 5.54 24.66
N PRO A 115 19.30 4.96 25.79
CA PRO A 115 17.92 5.08 26.29
C PRO A 115 17.47 6.53 26.49
N GLU A 116 18.37 7.41 26.95
CA GLU A 116 18.10 8.83 27.12
C GLU A 116 17.73 9.51 25.80
N GLN A 117 18.47 9.22 24.73
CA GLN A 117 18.21 9.79 23.40
C GLN A 117 16.85 9.33 22.85
N ILE A 118 16.53 8.05 23.05
CA ILE A 118 15.23 7.46 22.68
C ILE A 118 14.11 8.16 23.45
N GLU A 119 14.25 8.31 24.77
CA GLU A 119 13.26 8.96 25.62
C GLU A 119 12.99 10.40 25.16
N ILE A 120 14.02 11.19 24.87
CA ILE A 120 13.84 12.58 24.40
C ILE A 120 13.06 12.63 23.09
N ILE A 121 13.35 11.76 22.13
CA ILE A 121 12.63 11.71 20.85
C ILE A 121 11.19 11.28 21.06
N THR A 122 10.96 10.25 21.88
CA THR A 122 9.62 9.76 22.20
C THR A 122 8.78 10.86 22.84
N GLU A 123 9.29 11.55 23.86
CA GLU A 123 8.57 12.64 24.53
C GLU A 123 8.24 13.80 23.58
N ALA A 124 9.15 14.12 22.65
CA ALA A 124 8.94 15.19 21.68
C ALA A 124 7.91 14.86 20.58
N LEU A 125 7.65 13.58 20.30
CA LEU A 125 6.79 13.15 19.19
C LEU A 125 5.47 12.49 19.62
N LYS A 126 5.36 11.94 20.83
CA LYS A 126 4.27 11.02 21.21
C LYS A 126 2.86 11.57 21.08
N TYR A 127 2.66 12.89 21.23
CA TYR A 127 1.34 13.51 21.11
C TYR A 127 1.00 13.97 19.68
N GLU A 128 1.96 13.92 18.76
CA GLU A 128 1.82 14.41 17.38
C GLU A 128 1.94 13.29 16.33
N VAL A 129 1.91 12.02 16.76
CA VAL A 129 2.05 10.85 15.86
C VAL A 129 1.05 10.89 14.71
N VAL A 130 -0.23 11.11 14.98
CA VAL A 130 -1.28 11.09 13.94
C VAL A 130 -1.12 12.24 12.94
N PRO A 131 -0.96 13.52 13.37
CA PRO A 131 -0.63 14.63 12.47
C PRO A 131 0.62 14.36 11.63
N LEU A 132 1.69 13.80 12.23
CA LEU A 132 2.92 13.48 11.51
C LEU A 132 2.69 12.40 10.44
N ILE A 133 1.91 11.36 10.73
CA ILE A 133 1.55 10.32 9.75
C ILE A 133 0.79 10.91 8.55
N GLN A 134 -0.05 11.92 8.78
CA GLN A 134 -0.85 12.54 7.72
C GLN A 134 -0.06 13.54 6.88
N ASP A 135 1.06 14.04 7.38
CA ASP A 135 1.91 14.99 6.67
C ASP A 135 2.76 14.35 5.55
N LEU A 136 3.08 15.14 4.53
CA LEU A 136 3.92 14.72 3.40
C LEU A 136 5.36 14.39 3.82
N ASN A 137 5.90 15.09 4.81
CA ASN A 137 7.26 14.92 5.32
C ASN A 137 7.29 14.10 6.62
N GLY A 138 6.34 14.35 7.52
CA GLY A 138 6.27 13.73 8.84
C GLY A 138 6.10 12.21 8.81
N ASN A 139 5.40 11.66 7.81
CA ASN A 139 5.19 10.21 7.72
C ASN A 139 6.51 9.43 7.59
N HIS A 140 7.54 10.05 7.01
CA HIS A 140 8.87 9.44 6.88
C HIS A 140 9.61 9.39 8.23
N VAL A 141 9.37 10.36 9.12
CA VAL A 141 9.92 10.36 10.47
C VAL A 141 9.31 9.23 11.29
N ILE A 142 7.98 9.06 11.24
CA ILE A 142 7.30 7.96 11.95
C ILE A 142 7.74 6.60 11.42
N GLN A 143 7.86 6.43 10.10
CA GLN A 143 8.43 5.21 9.52
C GLN A 143 9.89 4.98 9.95
N LYS A 144 10.68 6.05 10.10
CA LYS A 144 12.06 5.92 10.57
C LYS A 144 12.13 5.48 12.03
N CYS A 145 11.25 5.99 12.89
CA CYS A 145 11.09 5.48 14.26
C CYS A 145 10.77 3.99 14.26
N LEU A 146 9.78 3.55 13.48
CA LEU A 146 9.41 2.12 13.39
C LEU A 146 10.55 1.20 12.92
N ASN A 147 11.41 1.70 12.03
CA ASN A 147 12.52 0.91 11.50
C ASN A 147 13.74 0.84 12.43
N HIS A 148 13.92 1.85 13.31
CA HIS A 148 15.12 1.99 14.14
C HIS A 148 14.90 1.60 15.60
N LEU A 149 13.74 1.96 16.16
CA LEU A 149 13.41 1.67 17.54
C LEU A 149 13.05 0.20 17.73
N SER A 150 13.29 -0.32 18.93
CA SER A 150 12.69 -1.59 19.33
C SER A 150 11.15 -1.45 19.32
N PRO A 151 10.40 -2.54 19.13
CA PRO A 151 8.94 -2.47 19.23
C PRO A 151 8.46 -1.92 20.57
N GLU A 152 9.19 -2.18 21.66
CA GLU A 152 8.90 -1.66 23.00
C GLU A 152 9.08 -0.13 23.07
N ASP A 153 10.17 0.40 22.51
CA ASP A 153 10.42 1.84 22.45
C ASP A 153 9.45 2.56 21.50
N ALA A 154 8.98 1.87 20.46
CA ALA A 154 7.99 2.38 19.50
C ALA A 154 6.53 2.27 19.99
N GLN A 155 6.28 1.84 21.24
CA GLN A 155 4.92 1.62 21.76
C GLN A 155 3.99 2.83 21.60
N PHE A 156 4.53 4.05 21.77
CA PHE A 156 3.76 5.29 21.60
C PHE A 156 3.14 5.43 20.20
N ILE A 157 3.80 4.86 19.17
CA ILE A 157 3.28 4.86 17.79
C ILE A 157 2.12 3.88 17.70
N PHE A 158 2.28 2.65 18.21
CA PHE A 158 1.23 1.63 18.18
C PHE A 158 -0.03 2.09 18.94
N ASP A 159 0.12 2.73 20.09
CA ASP A 159 -0.99 3.24 20.89
C ASP A 159 -1.77 4.34 20.16
N ALA A 160 -1.06 5.32 19.58
CA ALA A 160 -1.67 6.41 18.84
C ALA A 160 -2.38 5.91 17.57
N VAL A 161 -1.72 5.01 16.83
CA VAL A 161 -2.22 4.43 15.58
C VAL A 161 -3.41 3.50 15.85
N GLY A 162 -3.39 2.69 16.91
CA GLY A 162 -4.52 1.84 17.29
C GLY A 162 -5.75 2.65 17.66
N THR A 163 -5.58 3.63 18.55
CA THR A 163 -6.68 4.51 19.01
C THR A 163 -7.27 5.34 17.87
N SER A 164 -6.45 5.72 16.89
CA SER A 164 -6.85 6.53 15.74
C SER A 164 -6.90 5.75 14.41
N CYS A 165 -7.12 4.42 14.47
CA CYS A 165 -6.94 3.54 13.31
C CYS A 165 -7.82 3.91 12.11
N VAL A 166 -9.01 4.47 12.32
CA VAL A 166 -9.85 4.98 11.23
C VAL A 166 -9.20 6.19 10.56
N ILE A 167 -8.86 7.22 11.33
CA ILE A 167 -8.24 8.46 10.83
C ILE A 167 -6.95 8.17 10.07
N VAL A 168 -6.14 7.25 10.59
CA VAL A 168 -4.89 6.83 9.97
C VAL A 168 -5.17 5.95 8.74
N GLY A 169 -6.02 4.94 8.88
CA GLY A 169 -6.30 3.95 7.83
C GLY A 169 -7.01 4.51 6.60
N THR A 170 -7.77 5.59 6.74
CA THR A 170 -8.44 6.28 5.62
C THR A 170 -7.63 7.42 5.01
N HIS A 171 -6.35 7.56 5.40
CA HIS A 171 -5.45 8.56 4.85
C HIS A 171 -4.48 7.94 3.83
N ARG A 172 -4.19 8.67 2.73
CA ARG A 172 -3.33 8.20 1.62
C ARG A 172 -1.95 7.67 2.06
N HIS A 173 -1.35 8.31 3.06
CA HIS A 173 -0.05 7.91 3.62
C HIS A 173 -0.26 7.03 4.85
N GLY A 174 -1.34 7.29 5.60
CA GLY A 174 -1.61 6.64 6.87
C GLY A 174 -1.95 5.16 6.71
N CYS A 175 -2.64 4.77 5.64
CA CYS A 175 -2.90 3.35 5.36
C CYS A 175 -1.60 2.54 5.17
N CYS A 176 -0.56 3.15 4.59
CA CYS A 176 0.75 2.52 4.42
C CYS A 176 1.50 2.46 5.75
N VAL A 177 1.48 3.54 6.55
CA VAL A 177 2.10 3.52 7.88
C VAL A 177 1.42 2.52 8.81
N LEU A 178 0.09 2.38 8.75
CA LEU A 178 -0.67 1.40 9.53
C LEU A 178 -0.27 -0.04 9.17
N GLN A 179 -0.07 -0.34 7.88
CA GLN A 179 0.47 -1.63 7.45
C GLN A 179 1.89 -1.86 7.97
N ARG A 180 2.75 -0.83 7.94
CA ARG A 180 4.10 -0.91 8.51
C ARG A 180 4.09 -1.11 10.03
N CYS A 181 3.11 -0.55 10.74
CA CYS A 181 2.93 -0.87 12.15
C CYS A 181 2.64 -2.36 12.33
N ILE A 182 1.76 -2.95 11.52
CA ILE A 182 1.46 -4.39 11.59
C ILE A 182 2.71 -5.25 11.28
N ASP A 183 3.55 -4.83 10.33
CA ASP A 183 4.82 -5.52 10.00
C ASP A 183 5.82 -5.53 11.18
N HIS A 184 5.94 -4.42 11.91
CA HIS A 184 6.95 -4.23 12.97
C HIS A 184 6.45 -4.62 14.37
N ALA A 185 5.15 -4.80 14.54
CA ALA A 185 4.56 -5.10 15.84
C ALA A 185 4.95 -6.50 16.34
N THR A 186 5.22 -6.60 17.64
CA THR A 186 5.28 -7.89 18.35
C THR A 186 3.92 -8.60 18.31
N GLY A 187 3.88 -9.89 18.66
CA GLY A 187 2.62 -10.65 18.66
C GLY A 187 1.49 -9.99 19.48
N HIS A 188 1.82 -9.42 20.65
CA HIS A 188 0.85 -8.73 21.49
C HIS A 188 0.38 -7.39 20.85
N GLN A 189 1.33 -6.56 20.43
CA GLN A 189 1.04 -5.27 19.78
C GLN A 189 0.22 -5.46 18.50
N LYS A 190 0.58 -6.47 17.68
CA LYS A 190 -0.13 -6.83 16.45
C LYS A 190 -1.57 -7.21 16.78
N GLY A 191 -1.77 -8.05 17.80
CA GLY A 191 -3.10 -8.44 18.26
C GLY A 191 -3.96 -7.26 18.70
N GLN A 192 -3.41 -6.34 19.50
CA GLN A 192 -4.12 -5.13 19.93
C GLN A 192 -4.47 -4.23 18.74
N LEU A 193 -3.53 -3.99 17.83
CA LEU A 193 -3.73 -3.16 16.67
C LEU A 193 -4.82 -3.73 15.74
N ILE A 194 -4.77 -5.03 15.46
CA ILE A 194 -5.78 -5.72 14.66
C ILE A 194 -7.14 -5.72 15.36
N GLN A 195 -7.19 -5.78 16.69
CA GLN A 195 -8.45 -5.65 17.43
C GLN A 195 -9.11 -4.29 17.19
N TYR A 196 -8.35 -3.19 17.29
CA TYR A 196 -8.86 -1.85 16.95
C TYR A 196 -9.38 -1.77 15.51
N ILE A 197 -8.64 -2.34 14.56
CA ILE A 197 -9.04 -2.38 13.16
C ILE A 197 -10.31 -3.22 12.96
N THR A 198 -10.42 -4.35 13.65
CA THR A 198 -11.59 -5.25 13.55
C THR A 198 -12.85 -4.58 14.09
N LEU A 199 -12.75 -3.86 15.21
CA LEU A 199 -13.85 -3.08 15.78
C LEU A 199 -14.34 -1.96 14.85
N ASN A 200 -13.44 -1.44 14.00
CA ASN A 200 -13.73 -0.36 13.06
C ASN A 200 -13.80 -0.84 11.59
N ALA A 201 -13.84 -2.16 11.36
CA ALA A 201 -13.67 -2.74 10.03
C ALA A 201 -14.75 -2.25 9.06
N TYR A 202 -16.00 -2.13 9.52
CA TYR A 202 -17.11 -1.67 8.69
C TYR A 202 -16.88 -0.27 8.09
N THR A 203 -16.27 0.64 8.85
CA THR A 203 -15.91 1.98 8.33
C THR A 203 -14.75 1.89 7.34
N LEU A 204 -13.71 1.13 7.70
CA LEU A 204 -12.48 1.02 6.92
C LEU A 204 -12.71 0.39 5.54
N VAL A 205 -13.50 -0.68 5.45
CA VAL A 205 -13.69 -1.41 4.18
C VAL A 205 -14.39 -0.59 3.10
N GLN A 206 -15.15 0.43 3.48
CA GLN A 206 -15.88 1.28 2.55
C GLN A 206 -15.03 2.45 2.02
N ASP A 207 -13.86 2.69 2.63
CA ASP A 207 -12.96 3.78 2.27
C ASP A 207 -11.98 3.37 1.14
N PRO A 208 -11.61 4.30 0.21
CA PRO A 208 -10.66 4.03 -0.87
C PRO A 208 -9.27 3.53 -0.44
N PHE A 209 -8.83 3.86 0.77
CA PHE A 209 -7.55 3.44 1.34
C PHE A 209 -7.73 2.38 2.44
N GLY A 210 -8.72 2.57 3.32
CA GLY A 210 -9.00 1.68 4.44
C GLY A 210 -9.27 0.23 4.02
N ASN A 211 -9.88 0.02 2.85
CA ASN A 211 -10.12 -1.33 2.32
C ASN A 211 -8.82 -2.12 2.10
N TYR A 212 -7.70 -1.45 1.81
CA TYR A 212 -6.41 -2.11 1.63
C TYR A 212 -5.78 -2.53 2.96
N VAL A 213 -6.01 -1.77 4.03
CA VAL A 213 -5.57 -2.15 5.38
C VAL A 213 -6.24 -3.46 5.81
N VAL A 214 -7.54 -3.56 5.59
CA VAL A 214 -8.31 -4.77 5.93
C VAL A 214 -7.89 -5.95 5.06
N GLN A 215 -7.73 -5.74 3.74
CA GLN A 215 -7.22 -6.78 2.84
C GLN A 215 -5.81 -7.25 3.24
N TYR A 216 -4.95 -6.34 3.67
CA TYR A 216 -3.61 -6.67 4.12
C TYR A 216 -3.64 -7.62 5.33
N ILE A 217 -4.51 -7.38 6.33
CA ILE A 217 -4.69 -8.30 7.46
C ILE A 217 -5.18 -9.68 7.01
N LEU A 218 -6.12 -9.71 6.06
CA LEU A 218 -6.60 -10.98 5.50
C LEU A 218 -5.50 -11.74 4.74
N ASP A 219 -4.55 -11.02 4.12
CA ASP A 219 -3.42 -11.59 3.38
C ASP A 219 -2.27 -12.08 4.26
N LEU A 220 -2.21 -11.68 5.55
CA LEU A 220 -1.25 -12.24 6.50
C LEU A 220 -1.42 -13.76 6.69
N GLY A 221 -2.62 -14.28 6.44
CA GLY A 221 -2.91 -15.71 6.56
C GLY A 221 -2.89 -16.22 8.00
N GLU A 222 -2.96 -15.33 9.00
CA GLU A 222 -3.00 -15.67 10.42
C GLU A 222 -4.46 -15.87 10.89
N PRO A 223 -4.95 -17.12 11.10
CA PRO A 223 -6.37 -17.38 11.35
C PRO A 223 -6.92 -16.72 12.62
N ALA A 224 -6.06 -16.53 13.63
CA ALA A 224 -6.42 -15.82 14.86
C ALA A 224 -6.89 -14.38 14.60
N PHE A 225 -6.47 -13.78 13.48
CA PHE A 225 -6.80 -12.42 13.09
C PHE A 225 -7.78 -12.37 11.92
N SER A 226 -7.55 -13.18 10.89
CA SER A 226 -8.37 -13.15 9.67
C SER A 226 -9.79 -13.67 9.88
N GLN A 227 -10.00 -14.69 10.74
CA GLN A 227 -11.33 -15.25 10.93
C GLN A 227 -12.26 -14.32 11.72
N PRO A 228 -11.87 -13.73 12.88
CA PRO A 228 -12.71 -12.74 13.56
C PRO A 228 -13.03 -11.53 12.67
N LEU A 229 -12.05 -11.08 11.88
CA LEU A 229 -12.23 -9.97 10.95
C LEU A 229 -13.20 -10.31 9.82
N ALA A 230 -13.09 -11.48 9.20
CA ALA A 230 -14.03 -11.91 8.16
C ALA A 230 -15.45 -12.11 8.72
N LYS A 231 -15.57 -12.66 9.94
CA LYS A 231 -16.86 -12.86 10.61
C LYS A 231 -17.54 -11.55 11.00
N SER A 232 -16.80 -10.46 11.22
CA SER A 232 -17.40 -9.16 11.56
C SER A 232 -18.23 -8.54 10.43
N PHE A 233 -18.13 -9.06 9.21
CA PHE A 233 -18.95 -8.63 8.07
C PHE A 233 -20.29 -9.34 7.96
N LEU A 234 -20.52 -10.41 8.74
CA LEU A 234 -21.81 -11.12 8.75
C LEU A 234 -22.95 -10.17 9.15
N GLY A 235 -24.08 -10.29 8.48
CA GLY A 235 -25.23 -9.40 8.53
C GLY A 235 -25.14 -8.20 7.57
N HIS A 236 -23.98 -7.97 6.95
CA HIS A 236 -23.74 -6.84 6.04
C HIS A 236 -23.08 -7.24 4.71
N VAL A 237 -22.86 -8.52 4.44
CA VAL A 237 -22.12 -9.05 3.29
C VAL A 237 -22.76 -8.60 1.98
N ALA A 238 -24.09 -8.71 1.85
CA ALA A 238 -24.81 -8.27 0.65
C ALA A 238 -24.65 -6.76 0.42
N GLY A 239 -24.75 -5.94 1.47
CA GLY A 239 -24.56 -4.49 1.39
C GLY A 239 -23.15 -4.10 0.97
N LEU A 240 -22.13 -4.68 1.62
CA LEU A 240 -20.72 -4.45 1.34
C LEU A 240 -20.30 -4.96 -0.05
N SER A 241 -20.93 -6.02 -0.55
CA SER A 241 -20.65 -6.58 -1.87
C SER A 241 -20.99 -5.63 -3.02
N ARG A 242 -21.96 -4.72 -2.84
CA ARG A 242 -22.42 -3.78 -3.87
C ARG A 242 -21.65 -2.45 -3.89
N GLN A 243 -20.60 -2.32 -3.08
CA GLN A 243 -19.82 -1.09 -3.03
C GLN A 243 -18.45 -1.29 -3.65
N LYS A 244 -17.97 -0.26 -4.34
CA LYS A 244 -16.72 -0.29 -5.11
C LYS A 244 -15.50 -0.81 -4.36
N PHE A 245 -15.36 -0.45 -3.08
CA PHE A 245 -14.17 -0.75 -2.28
C PHE A 245 -14.35 -2.00 -1.43
N SER A 246 -15.45 -2.08 -0.66
CA SER A 246 -15.68 -3.22 0.24
C SER A 246 -15.98 -4.52 -0.51
N SER A 247 -16.43 -4.49 -1.77
CA SER A 247 -16.60 -5.71 -2.56
C SER A 247 -15.29 -6.50 -2.67
N ASN A 248 -14.15 -5.82 -2.83
CA ASN A 248 -12.83 -6.44 -2.89
C ASN A 248 -12.49 -7.16 -1.58
N VAL A 249 -12.89 -6.56 -0.45
CA VAL A 249 -12.70 -7.13 0.88
C VAL A 249 -13.55 -8.38 1.05
N ILE A 250 -14.83 -8.35 0.66
CA ILE A 250 -15.71 -9.52 0.72
C ILE A 250 -15.17 -10.65 -0.16
N GLU A 251 -14.73 -10.34 -1.39
CA GLU A 251 -14.06 -11.33 -2.24
C GLU A 251 -12.81 -11.91 -1.57
N LYS A 252 -12.02 -11.08 -0.87
CA LYS A 252 -10.85 -11.57 -0.12
C LYS A 252 -11.28 -12.47 1.03
N SER A 253 -12.26 -12.09 1.83
CA SER A 253 -12.78 -12.87 2.96
C SER A 253 -13.31 -14.24 2.53
N ILE A 254 -14.00 -14.33 1.40
CA ILE A 254 -14.44 -15.62 0.82
C ILE A 254 -13.23 -16.48 0.43
N ARG A 255 -12.22 -15.88 -0.20
CA ARG A 255 -11.02 -16.59 -0.67
C ARG A 255 -10.15 -17.13 0.46
N THR A 256 -9.99 -16.38 1.54
CA THR A 256 -9.05 -16.69 2.63
C THR A 256 -9.73 -17.24 3.89
N GLY A 257 -11.06 -17.17 3.98
CA GLY A 257 -11.82 -17.70 5.11
C GLY A 257 -11.64 -19.21 5.29
N ASP A 258 -11.79 -19.69 6.52
CA ASP A 258 -11.93 -21.13 6.76
C ASP A 258 -13.26 -21.65 6.20
N GLU A 259 -13.47 -22.97 6.23
CA GLU A 259 -14.69 -23.59 5.68
C GLU A 259 -15.96 -23.02 6.33
N ILE A 260 -15.95 -22.83 7.65
CA ILE A 260 -17.11 -22.36 8.42
C ILE A 260 -17.43 -20.91 8.05
N THR A 261 -16.44 -20.03 8.06
CA THR A 261 -16.60 -18.60 7.78
C THR A 261 -16.98 -18.38 6.33
N ARG A 262 -16.31 -19.07 5.39
CA ARG A 262 -16.65 -18.98 3.97
C ARG A 262 -18.09 -19.42 3.72
N ARG A 263 -18.54 -20.54 4.30
CA ARG A 263 -19.93 -20.98 4.17
C ARG A 263 -20.90 -19.92 4.67
N ALA A 264 -20.68 -19.38 5.87
CA ALA A 264 -21.53 -18.33 6.44
C ALA A 264 -21.62 -17.07 5.56
N LEU A 265 -20.49 -16.61 5.01
CA LEU A 265 -20.47 -15.46 4.09
C LEU A 265 -21.25 -15.73 2.80
N ILE A 266 -21.13 -16.93 2.23
CA ILE A 266 -21.82 -17.32 1.00
C ILE A 266 -23.32 -17.54 1.24
N ASP A 267 -23.68 -18.14 2.37
CA ASP A 267 -25.08 -18.35 2.78
C ASP A 267 -25.85 -17.03 2.86
N GLU A 268 -25.21 -15.96 3.36
CA GLU A 268 -25.85 -14.65 3.46
C GLU A 268 -26.21 -14.04 2.09
N ILE A 269 -25.32 -14.15 1.10
CA ILE A 269 -25.58 -13.61 -0.24
C ILE A 269 -26.52 -14.49 -1.07
N MET A 270 -26.81 -15.71 -0.62
CA MET A 270 -27.77 -16.63 -1.24
C MET A 270 -29.24 -16.31 -0.90
N ASN A 271 -29.52 -15.29 -0.07
CA ASN A 271 -30.89 -14.84 0.15
C ASN A 271 -31.56 -14.47 -1.19
N PRO A 272 -32.70 -15.07 -1.57
CA PRO A 272 -33.30 -14.90 -2.90
C PRO A 272 -33.55 -13.44 -3.31
N VAL A 273 -33.92 -12.58 -2.34
CA VAL A 273 -34.20 -11.16 -2.61
C VAL A 273 -32.92 -10.39 -2.88
N GLU A 274 -31.84 -10.69 -2.16
CA GLU A 274 -30.55 -10.02 -2.34
C GLU A 274 -29.79 -10.60 -3.54
N LEU A 275 -29.84 -11.90 -3.77
CA LEU A 275 -29.08 -12.58 -4.82
C LEU A 275 -29.35 -11.98 -6.21
N GLU A 276 -30.61 -11.71 -6.55
CA GLU A 276 -30.94 -11.06 -7.82
C GLU A 276 -30.33 -9.66 -7.94
N ARG A 277 -30.34 -8.88 -6.84
CA ARG A 277 -29.72 -7.55 -6.79
C ARG A 277 -28.21 -7.66 -6.96
N LEU A 278 -27.56 -8.61 -6.29
CA LEU A 278 -26.11 -8.82 -6.36
C LEU A 278 -25.67 -9.25 -7.76
N LEU A 279 -26.42 -10.14 -8.41
CA LEU A 279 -26.15 -10.61 -9.77
C LEU A 279 -26.19 -9.50 -10.83
N ARG A 280 -27.00 -8.45 -10.60
CA ARG A 280 -27.19 -7.31 -11.50
C ARG A 280 -26.29 -6.11 -11.17
N ASP A 281 -25.67 -6.10 -10.01
CA ASP A 281 -24.85 -4.99 -9.52
C ASP A 281 -23.46 -4.93 -10.21
N SER A 282 -22.91 -3.73 -10.33
CA SER A 282 -21.62 -3.51 -11.02
C SER A 282 -20.41 -4.10 -10.29
N TYR A 283 -20.52 -4.33 -8.98
CA TYR A 283 -19.45 -4.86 -8.13
C TYR A 283 -19.81 -6.24 -7.56
N ALA A 284 -21.03 -6.41 -7.05
CA ALA A 284 -21.38 -7.65 -6.35
C ALA A 284 -21.45 -8.89 -7.25
N ASN A 285 -21.61 -8.72 -8.57
CA ASN A 285 -21.53 -9.84 -9.52
C ASN A 285 -20.16 -10.54 -9.45
N TYR A 286 -19.08 -9.82 -9.12
CA TYR A 286 -17.75 -10.40 -8.90
C TYR A 286 -17.69 -11.19 -7.60
N VAL A 287 -18.32 -10.69 -6.53
CA VAL A 287 -18.46 -11.42 -5.27
C VAL A 287 -19.19 -12.75 -5.46
N VAL A 288 -20.30 -12.77 -6.20
CA VAL A 288 -21.04 -14.01 -6.50
C VAL A 288 -20.18 -14.97 -7.32
N GLN A 289 -19.44 -14.49 -8.31
CA GLN A 289 -18.50 -15.33 -9.09
C GLN A 289 -17.38 -15.91 -8.22
N THR A 290 -16.88 -15.14 -7.25
CA THR A 290 -15.88 -15.58 -6.27
C THR A 290 -16.48 -16.61 -5.31
N ALA A 291 -17.73 -16.44 -4.87
CA ALA A 291 -18.45 -17.46 -4.10
C ALA A 291 -18.57 -18.79 -4.87
N MET A 292 -18.89 -18.75 -6.17
CA MET A 292 -18.95 -19.97 -7.01
C MET A 292 -17.59 -20.67 -7.16
N ASP A 293 -16.48 -19.93 -7.10
CA ASP A 293 -15.13 -20.51 -7.25
C ASP A 293 -14.64 -21.17 -5.96
N TYR A 294 -15.01 -20.63 -4.80
CA TYR A 294 -14.45 -21.03 -3.51
C TYR A 294 -15.43 -21.81 -2.62
N ALA A 295 -16.73 -21.80 -2.93
CA ALA A 295 -17.71 -22.62 -2.23
C ALA A 295 -17.33 -24.11 -2.29
N ASP A 296 -17.52 -24.81 -1.17
CA ASP A 296 -17.50 -26.26 -1.14
C ASP A 296 -18.63 -26.86 -2.02
N PRO A 297 -18.58 -28.15 -2.38
CA PRO A 297 -19.52 -28.75 -3.33
C PRO A 297 -21.00 -28.58 -2.97
N GLU A 298 -21.35 -28.64 -1.68
CA GLU A 298 -22.74 -28.54 -1.21
C GLU A 298 -23.26 -27.10 -1.35
N VAL A 299 -22.49 -26.12 -0.85
CA VAL A 299 -22.88 -24.71 -0.95
C VAL A 299 -22.86 -24.23 -2.40
N LYS A 300 -21.93 -24.74 -3.22
CA LYS A 300 -21.87 -24.43 -4.65
C LYS A 300 -23.12 -24.91 -5.40
N ALA A 301 -23.58 -26.12 -5.10
CA ALA A 301 -24.82 -26.65 -5.70
C ALA A 301 -26.03 -25.76 -5.36
N ARG A 302 -26.20 -25.44 -4.06
CA ARG A 302 -27.29 -24.56 -3.60
C ARG A 302 -27.22 -23.17 -4.24
N LEU A 303 -26.02 -22.59 -4.34
CA LEU A 303 -25.81 -21.28 -4.98
C LEU A 303 -26.22 -21.32 -6.46
N ILE A 304 -25.82 -22.35 -7.19
CA ILE A 304 -26.17 -22.51 -8.61
C ILE A 304 -27.69 -22.67 -8.78
N ASP A 305 -28.32 -23.50 -7.96
CA ASP A 305 -29.77 -23.72 -8.02
C ASP A 305 -30.56 -22.44 -7.73
N ASN A 306 -30.07 -21.58 -6.83
CA ASN A 306 -30.65 -20.26 -6.58
C ASN A 306 -30.43 -19.27 -7.73
N ILE A 307 -29.33 -19.39 -8.49
CA ILE A 307 -29.03 -18.52 -9.64
C ILE A 307 -29.84 -18.92 -10.89
N ARG A 308 -30.09 -20.22 -11.12
CA ARG A 308 -30.75 -20.74 -12.33
C ARG A 308 -32.06 -20.01 -12.69
N PRO A 309 -33.00 -19.74 -11.76
CA PRO A 309 -34.24 -19.02 -12.07
C PRO A 309 -34.03 -17.57 -12.52
N ILE A 310 -32.96 -16.93 -12.04
CA ILE A 310 -32.64 -15.52 -12.32
C ILE A 310 -31.87 -15.39 -13.64
N LEU A 311 -31.06 -16.40 -13.99
CA LEU A 311 -30.15 -16.40 -15.12
C LEU A 311 -30.79 -15.94 -16.45
N PRO A 312 -32.01 -16.38 -16.84
CA PRO A 312 -32.65 -15.91 -18.07
C PRO A 312 -32.80 -14.39 -18.17
N SER A 313 -33.00 -13.71 -17.04
CA SER A 313 -33.18 -12.25 -16.98
C SER A 313 -31.87 -11.47 -17.14
N ILE A 314 -30.72 -12.09 -16.82
CA ILE A 314 -29.40 -11.43 -16.85
C ILE A 314 -28.48 -11.96 -17.96
N ARG A 315 -28.86 -13.02 -18.69
CA ARG A 315 -28.00 -13.73 -19.66
C ARG A 315 -27.37 -12.87 -20.77
N HIS A 316 -27.97 -11.73 -21.09
CA HIS A 316 -27.47 -10.83 -22.14
C HIS A 316 -26.42 -9.82 -21.64
N THR A 317 -26.26 -9.70 -20.33
CA THR A 317 -25.24 -8.85 -19.71
C THR A 317 -23.85 -9.51 -19.76
N PRO A 318 -22.75 -8.74 -19.73
CA PRO A 318 -21.40 -9.31 -19.69
C PRO A 318 -21.17 -10.25 -18.50
N TYR A 319 -21.67 -9.90 -17.31
CA TYR A 319 -21.55 -10.73 -16.10
C TYR A 319 -22.47 -11.95 -16.14
N GLY A 320 -23.70 -11.81 -16.64
CA GLY A 320 -24.61 -12.95 -16.83
C GLY A 320 -24.05 -14.01 -17.79
N ARG A 321 -23.36 -13.60 -18.86
CA ARG A 321 -22.64 -14.55 -19.74
C ARG A 321 -21.54 -15.32 -19.01
N ARG A 322 -20.74 -14.64 -18.16
CA ARG A 322 -19.68 -15.29 -17.36
C ARG A 322 -20.25 -16.29 -16.36
N ILE A 323 -21.31 -15.89 -15.65
CA ILE A 323 -22.00 -16.75 -14.69
C ILE A 323 -22.62 -17.96 -15.39
N SER A 324 -23.26 -17.76 -16.55
CA SER A 324 -23.78 -18.87 -17.37
C SER A 324 -22.68 -19.86 -17.77
N GLY A 325 -21.49 -19.37 -18.15
CA GLY A 325 -20.34 -20.22 -18.47
C GLY A 325 -19.91 -21.07 -17.27
N LYS A 326 -19.77 -20.45 -16.09
CA LYS A 326 -19.42 -21.18 -14.85
C LYS A 326 -20.44 -22.27 -14.48
N ILE A 327 -21.73 -22.05 -14.74
CA ILE A 327 -22.78 -23.05 -14.50
C ILE A 327 -22.67 -24.20 -15.51
N GLN A 328 -22.41 -23.91 -16.79
CA GLN A 328 -22.19 -24.95 -17.81
C GLN A 328 -20.97 -25.81 -17.49
N ASP A 329 -19.87 -25.19 -17.07
CA ASP A 329 -18.66 -25.92 -16.66
C ASP A 329 -18.95 -26.84 -15.47
N TYR A 330 -19.72 -26.35 -14.48
CA TYR A 330 -20.16 -27.15 -13.34
C TYR A 330 -21.04 -28.35 -13.75
N ASP A 331 -22.02 -28.14 -14.63
CA ASP A 331 -22.91 -29.20 -15.14
C ASP A 331 -22.13 -30.25 -15.93
N ASN A 332 -21.14 -29.84 -16.73
CA ASN A 332 -20.28 -30.76 -17.47
C ASN A 332 -19.42 -31.62 -16.53
N HIS A 333 -18.91 -31.04 -15.44
CA HIS A 333 -18.18 -31.79 -14.42
C HIS A 333 -19.05 -32.80 -13.68
N LEU A 334 -20.31 -32.45 -13.38
CA LEU A 334 -21.25 -33.39 -12.77
C LEU A 334 -21.63 -34.55 -13.70
N ASN A 335 -21.87 -34.26 -14.98
CA ASN A 335 -22.23 -35.27 -15.98
C ASN A 335 -21.05 -36.15 -16.42
N GLY A 336 -19.80 -35.70 -16.23
CA GLY A 336 -18.58 -36.44 -16.53
C GLY A 336 -18.10 -37.38 -15.42
N LEU A 337 -18.77 -37.41 -14.26
CA LEU A 337 -18.48 -38.36 -13.18
C LEU A 337 -19.03 -39.77 -13.53
N PRO A 338 -18.27 -40.85 -13.32
CA PRO A 338 -18.74 -42.21 -13.58
C PRO A 338 -19.79 -42.60 -12.53
N GLY A 339 -21.06 -42.32 -12.81
CA GLY A 339 -22.17 -42.62 -11.91
C GLY A 339 -23.53 -42.02 -12.29
N SER A 340 -23.62 -41.09 -13.25
CA SER A 340 -24.92 -40.58 -13.73
C SER A 340 -25.60 -41.60 -14.65
N MET A 341 -26.52 -42.39 -14.08
CA MET A 341 -27.42 -43.28 -14.79
C MET A 341 -28.29 -42.48 -15.75
N SER A 342 -28.01 -42.55 -17.05
CA SER A 342 -28.97 -42.15 -18.08
C SER A 342 -30.18 -43.10 -18.04
N PRO A 343 -31.42 -42.61 -18.14
CA PRO A 343 -32.57 -43.51 -18.28
C PRO A 343 -32.46 -44.27 -19.62
N PRO A 344 -32.90 -45.54 -19.70
CA PRO A 344 -32.79 -46.32 -20.92
C PRO A 344 -33.67 -45.68 -22.01
N GLY A 345 -33.02 -45.17 -23.05
CA GLY A 345 -33.66 -44.63 -24.24
C GLY A 345 -34.44 -45.73 -24.97
N VAL A 346 -35.71 -45.44 -25.25
CA VAL A 346 -36.60 -46.25 -26.08
C VAL A 346 -35.99 -46.37 -27.48
N MET A 347 -35.57 -47.58 -27.87
CA MET A 347 -35.06 -47.84 -29.22
C MET A 347 -36.22 -47.88 -30.22
N SER A 348 -36.14 -47.05 -31.27
CA SER A 348 -36.89 -47.26 -32.51
C SER A 348 -36.05 -48.12 -33.47
N PRO A 349 -36.64 -49.10 -34.18
CA PRO A 349 -35.88 -50.06 -34.97
C PRO A 349 -35.58 -49.55 -36.38
N GLY A 350 -34.33 -49.72 -36.81
CA GLY A 350 -33.98 -49.78 -38.23
C GLY A 350 -32.74 -48.98 -38.60
N GLN A 351 -31.58 -49.65 -38.66
CA GLN A 351 -30.84 -49.87 -39.91
C GLN A 351 -29.52 -50.61 -39.61
N LEU A 352 -29.33 -51.73 -40.31
CA LEU A 352 -28.07 -52.44 -40.44
C LEU A 352 -27.05 -51.55 -41.16
N SER A 353 -25.79 -51.57 -40.76
CA SER A 353 -24.68 -52.09 -41.60
C SER A 353 -23.28 -51.89 -40.98
N SER A 354 -22.51 -52.97 -41.04
CA SER A 354 -21.05 -53.09 -41.21
C SER A 354 -20.08 -52.48 -40.20
N THR A 355 -19.44 -53.39 -39.47
CA THR A 355 -18.10 -53.27 -38.85
C THR A 355 -17.00 -53.14 -39.94
N PRO A 356 -15.77 -52.74 -39.55
CA PRO A 356 -14.80 -53.78 -39.22
C PRO A 356 -13.88 -53.47 -38.01
N PHE A 357 -13.65 -54.55 -37.25
CA PHE A 357 -12.41 -54.95 -36.58
C PHE A 357 -11.30 -53.90 -36.33
N ARG A 358 -10.87 -53.79 -35.06
CA ARG A 358 -9.53 -54.29 -34.69
C ARG A 358 -9.37 -54.59 -33.21
N THR A 359 -8.57 -55.63 -33.03
CA THR A 359 -8.23 -56.42 -31.85
C THR A 359 -7.46 -55.67 -30.77
N SER A 360 -7.80 -56.04 -29.55
CA SER A 360 -7.12 -55.81 -28.28
C SER A 360 -5.64 -56.21 -28.29
N ARG A 361 -4.80 -55.51 -27.51
CA ARG A 361 -3.97 -56.16 -26.47
C ARG A 361 -3.31 -55.15 -25.52
N SER A 362 -3.19 -55.67 -24.30
CA SER A 362 -2.84 -55.09 -23.02
C SER A 362 -1.41 -54.56 -22.88
N ASN A 363 -1.29 -53.58 -21.97
CA ASN A 363 -0.26 -53.34 -20.96
C ASN A 363 1.02 -54.19 -20.99
N THR A 364 2.15 -53.48 -20.92
CA THR A 364 3.23 -53.83 -19.98
C THR A 364 3.88 -52.56 -19.42
N VAL A 365 4.08 -52.59 -18.10
CA VAL A 365 4.81 -51.63 -17.25
C VAL A 365 6.30 -51.98 -17.29
N THR A 366 7.21 -51.01 -17.45
CA THR A 366 8.33 -50.76 -16.51
C THR A 366 9.10 -49.47 -16.79
N SER A 367 9.33 -48.76 -15.68
CA SER A 367 10.35 -47.76 -15.34
C SER A 367 11.66 -47.77 -16.15
N TYR A 368 12.28 -46.60 -16.34
CA TYR A 368 13.62 -46.26 -15.82
C TYR A 368 13.87 -44.74 -15.87
N THR A 369 14.77 -44.34 -15.00
CA THR A 369 15.18 -43.02 -14.51
C THR A 369 15.99 -42.15 -15.47
N SER A 370 16.03 -40.85 -15.13
CA SER A 370 17.20 -39.95 -15.08
C SER A 370 17.35 -38.81 -16.11
N ASN A 371 17.76 -37.67 -15.52
CA ASN A 371 18.55 -36.55 -16.06
C ASN A 371 17.84 -35.40 -16.80
N SER A 372 17.71 -34.30 -16.06
CA SER A 372 17.91 -32.94 -16.58
C SER A 372 19.36 -32.74 -17.04
N PRO A 373 19.60 -31.81 -17.97
CA PRO A 373 20.48 -30.71 -17.62
C PRO A 373 20.01 -29.33 -18.12
N VAL A 374 20.54 -28.33 -17.43
CA VAL A 374 20.46 -26.88 -17.67
C VAL A 374 21.45 -26.47 -18.77
N SER A 375 21.12 -25.52 -19.64
CA SER A 375 22.07 -24.46 -20.09
C SER A 375 21.42 -23.36 -20.94
N HIS A 376 22.02 -22.17 -20.83
CA HIS A 376 21.72 -20.86 -21.40
C HIS A 376 22.04 -20.70 -22.90
N GLN A 377 21.32 -19.83 -23.63
CA GLN A 377 21.81 -18.54 -24.20
C GLN A 377 20.94 -18.00 -25.37
N VAL A 378 20.55 -16.71 -25.23
CA VAL A 378 20.63 -15.56 -26.17
C VAL A 378 20.36 -15.73 -27.69
N GLY A 379 19.41 -14.93 -28.24
CA GLY A 379 19.64 -14.18 -29.49
C GLY A 379 18.59 -14.18 -30.62
N ASN A 380 17.76 -13.13 -30.65
CA ASN A 380 17.34 -12.30 -31.81
C ASN A 380 16.39 -12.74 -32.97
N TYR A 381 15.40 -11.85 -33.16
CA TYR A 381 14.65 -11.35 -34.34
C TYR A 381 13.95 -12.29 -35.35
N GLY A 382 12.63 -12.07 -35.45
CA GLY A 382 11.81 -12.44 -36.61
C GLY A 382 10.37 -11.92 -36.45
N THR A 383 10.06 -10.81 -37.10
CA THR A 383 8.75 -10.15 -37.14
C THR A 383 7.80 -10.85 -38.10
N THR A 384 6.58 -11.19 -37.67
CA THR A 384 5.37 -11.20 -38.53
C THR A 384 4.10 -11.00 -37.71
N SER A 385 3.29 -10.06 -38.18
CA SER A 385 1.98 -9.64 -37.69
C SER A 385 0.92 -10.72 -37.95
N LEU A 386 -0.02 -10.91 -37.01
CA LEU A 386 -1.46 -11.12 -37.27
C LEU A 386 -2.25 -11.02 -35.94
N GLY A 387 -3.44 -10.43 -36.02
CA GLY A 387 -4.09 -9.72 -34.92
C GLY A 387 -4.76 -10.56 -33.82
N SER A 388 -5.06 -9.88 -32.70
CA SER A 388 -5.95 -10.37 -31.66
C SER A 388 -6.66 -9.23 -30.93
N PRO A 389 -7.92 -9.45 -30.47
CA PRO A 389 -8.74 -8.45 -29.80
C PRO A 389 -8.45 -8.31 -28.30
N ASN A 390 -8.94 -7.19 -27.78
CA ASN A 390 -8.71 -6.55 -26.49
C ASN A 390 -9.02 -7.34 -25.19
N ALA A 391 -8.16 -7.07 -24.19
CA ALA A 391 -8.43 -6.63 -22.81
C ALA A 391 -9.07 -7.59 -21.77
N HIS A 392 -8.30 -8.04 -20.76
CA HIS A 392 -7.95 -7.27 -19.55
C HIS A 392 -7.07 -8.13 -18.62
N HIS A 393 -5.85 -7.65 -18.40
CA HIS A 393 -4.87 -8.27 -17.50
C HIS A 393 -5.18 -7.89 -16.04
N ARG A 394 -5.08 -8.88 -15.14
CA ARG A 394 -5.15 -8.75 -13.68
C ARG A 394 -4.11 -7.72 -13.19
N GLN A 395 -4.55 -6.67 -12.49
CA GLN A 395 -3.69 -5.90 -11.60
C GLN A 395 -3.77 -6.50 -10.19
N GLN A 396 -2.79 -7.34 -9.84
CA GLN A 396 -2.35 -7.43 -8.45
C GLN A 396 -1.39 -6.26 -8.22
N GLY A 397 -1.94 -5.10 -7.87
CA GLY A 397 -1.16 -3.98 -7.37
C GLY A 397 -1.12 -4.04 -5.85
N SER A 398 -0.06 -4.61 -5.28
CA SER A 398 0.28 -4.28 -3.90
C SER A 398 0.73 -2.82 -3.89
N LEU A 399 0.17 -2.01 -2.97
CA LEU A 399 0.51 -0.58 -2.76
C LEU A 399 2.02 -0.35 -2.50
N ASN A 400 2.80 -1.41 -2.28
CA ASN A 400 4.27 -1.36 -2.18
C ASN A 400 4.96 -0.73 -3.39
N THR A 401 4.32 -0.63 -4.56
CA THR A 401 4.93 -0.01 -5.75
C THR A 401 4.85 1.52 -5.80
N MET A 402 4.14 2.20 -4.87
CA MET A 402 4.05 3.66 -4.89
C MET A 402 5.12 4.41 -4.06
N LEU A 403 5.97 3.72 -3.27
CA LEU A 403 6.94 4.38 -2.38
C LEU A 403 8.38 3.85 -2.44
N ALA A 404 8.75 3.08 -3.47
CA ALA A 404 10.12 2.61 -3.63
C ALA A 404 10.91 3.45 -4.66
N GLN A 405 11.56 4.53 -4.20
CA GLN A 405 12.93 4.95 -4.57
C GLN A 405 13.31 6.33 -3.95
N PRO A 406 14.58 6.55 -3.56
CA PRO A 406 15.04 7.84 -3.08
C PRO A 406 15.19 8.81 -4.26
N GLY A 407 14.43 9.91 -4.24
CA GLY A 407 14.49 10.94 -5.28
C GLY A 407 15.88 11.58 -5.37
N GLY A 408 16.54 11.35 -6.51
CA GLY A 408 17.71 12.11 -6.96
C GLY A 408 17.33 13.55 -7.34
N GLN A 409 18.30 14.45 -7.22
CA GLN A 409 18.23 15.88 -7.47
C GLN A 409 17.63 16.21 -8.84
N GLN A 410 16.56 17.02 -8.87
CA GLN A 410 16.09 17.68 -10.09
C GLN A 410 16.67 19.10 -10.17
N GLN A 411 17.51 19.31 -11.19
CA GLN A 411 17.94 20.62 -11.66
C GLN A 411 16.80 21.34 -12.38
N MET A 412 16.57 22.59 -11.99
CA MET A 412 15.74 23.58 -12.69
C MET A 412 16.34 23.92 -14.05
N ASN A 413 15.53 23.88 -15.11
CA ASN A 413 15.71 24.71 -16.29
C ASN A 413 14.35 25.15 -16.82
N GLY A 414 14.13 26.46 -16.87
CA GLY A 414 12.87 27.07 -17.27
C GLY A 414 12.75 27.22 -18.79
N TYR A 415 11.51 27.17 -19.27
CA TYR A 415 11.08 27.82 -20.51
C TYR A 415 9.63 28.29 -20.37
N ALA A 416 9.41 29.55 -20.76
CA ALA A 416 8.16 30.28 -20.71
C ALA A 416 7.27 30.03 -21.95
N HIS A 417 5.95 30.07 -21.76
CA HIS A 417 4.88 30.49 -22.68
C HIS A 417 3.54 30.23 -21.94
N GLY A 418 2.49 31.04 -21.94
CA GLY A 418 2.12 32.30 -22.58
C GLY A 418 0.62 32.47 -22.28
N TYR A 419 0.23 33.58 -21.64
CA TYR A 419 -1.15 33.88 -21.27
C TYR A 419 -2.00 34.23 -22.50
N GLN A 420 -3.24 33.72 -22.58
CA GLN A 420 -4.26 34.24 -23.49
C GLN A 420 -5.50 34.66 -22.70
N GLN A 421 -5.80 35.95 -22.80
CA GLN A 421 -6.82 36.72 -22.10
C GLN A 421 -8.03 36.89 -23.06
N TYR A 422 -9.24 36.57 -22.60
CA TYR A 422 -10.48 36.81 -23.36
C TYR A 422 -11.03 38.22 -23.07
N GLY A 423 -11.27 38.98 -24.14
CA GLY A 423 -11.85 40.32 -24.10
C GLY A 423 -13.29 40.38 -24.63
N HIS A 424 -14.11 41.10 -23.85
CA HIS A 424 -15.24 41.99 -24.16
C HIS A 424 -16.29 41.72 -25.26
N GLY A 425 -17.56 41.90 -24.85
CA GLY A 425 -18.65 42.39 -25.69
C GLY A 425 -19.73 43.11 -24.86
N SER A 426 -19.85 44.44 -25.05
CA SER A 426 -20.82 45.33 -24.39
C SER A 426 -22.02 45.63 -25.30
N ARG A 427 -23.25 45.60 -24.77
CA ARG A 427 -24.49 46.34 -25.16
C ARG A 427 -25.38 46.33 -23.90
N GLY A 428 -25.92 47.39 -23.30
CA GLY A 428 -26.35 48.70 -23.77
C GLY A 428 -27.88 48.77 -23.67
N SER A 429 -28.46 49.35 -22.61
CA SER A 429 -29.84 49.90 -22.57
C SER A 429 -30.17 50.70 -21.29
N ARG A 430 -30.26 52.02 -21.50
CA ARG A 430 -31.20 53.04 -20.97
C ARG A 430 -31.75 52.97 -19.53
N ALA A 431 -31.42 54.03 -18.80
CA ALA A 431 -32.17 54.59 -17.68
C ALA A 431 -33.49 55.27 -18.11
N SER A 432 -34.49 55.24 -17.23
CA SER A 432 -35.67 56.11 -17.23
C SER A 432 -35.78 56.74 -15.84
N ASN A 433 -36.07 58.04 -15.81
CA ASN A 433 -36.13 58.91 -14.64
C ASN A 433 -37.57 59.44 -14.44
N MET A 434 -37.87 59.90 -13.21
CA MET A 434 -39.06 60.65 -12.72
C MET A 434 -40.36 59.85 -12.52
N GLY A 435 -41.18 60.06 -11.49
CA GLY A 435 -41.24 61.04 -10.39
C GLY A 435 -42.69 61.13 -9.84
N HIS A 436 -42.86 61.53 -8.56
CA HIS A 436 -44.12 61.89 -7.85
C HIS A 436 -45.19 60.77 -7.73
N TYR A 437 -45.86 60.51 -6.60
CA TYR A 437 -46.35 61.28 -5.45
C TYR A 437 -46.22 60.47 -4.15
#